data_AF-A0A816RHE0-F1
#
_entry.id   AF-A0A816RHE0-F1
#
_cell.length_a   1.000
_cell.length_b   1.000
_cell.length_c   1.000
_cell.angle_alpha   90.00
_cell.angle_beta   90.00
_cell.angle_gamma   90.00
#
_symmetry.space_group_name_H-M   'P 1'
#
loop_
_entity.id
_entity.type
_entity.pdbx_description
1 polymer ?
#
loop_
_entity_poly.entity_id
_entity_poly.type
_entity_poly.pdbx_seq_one_letter_code
_entity_poly.pdbx_strand_id
1 'polypeptide(L)'
;MSFCSLLSLSKVACKKLKKQHTVPKLLETVLKTGNIMNVGTSRGDAQSFKLDTFLKLSNVKGTDGKTTLLHFVVREIIRSEGVRTLRLQRSSKSFSSVKTDDSNTDISPQSVERYRSRGLQVVSGLTTELEDVKRAAIIDTDGLASRQPKRLTYER
;
A
#
# COMPACT_ATOMS: atom_id res chain seq x y z
N MET A 1 -3.31 22.47 20.38
CA MET A 1 -2.00 21.96 19.91
C MET A 1 -1.28 23.06 19.14
N SER A 2 0.02 23.27 19.35
CA SER A 2 0.81 24.24 18.59
C SER A 2 1.03 23.76 17.15
N PHE A 3 1.07 24.67 16.18
CA PHE A 3 1.41 24.38 14.78
C PHE A 3 2.73 23.60 14.64
N CYS A 4 3.70 23.85 15.54
CA CYS A 4 4.96 23.10 15.59
C CYS A 4 4.76 21.60 15.90
N SER A 5 3.80 21.27 16.77
CA SER A 5 3.48 19.88 17.14
C SER A 5 2.82 19.11 15.98
N LEU A 6 2.02 19.81 15.16
CA LEU A 6 1.41 19.21 13.97
C LEU A 6 2.46 18.93 12.89
N LEU A 7 3.33 19.90 12.63
CA LEU A 7 4.40 19.77 11.64
C LEU A 7 5.40 18.67 12.03
N SER A 8 5.73 18.54 13.32
CA SER A 8 6.62 17.48 13.80
C SER A 8 6.01 16.09 13.61
N LEU A 9 4.73 15.91 13.96
CA LEU A 9 4.04 14.62 13.79
C LEU A 9 3.94 14.22 12.32
N SER A 10 3.57 15.14 11.43
CA SER A 10 3.52 14.89 9.98
C SER A 10 4.88 14.50 9.41
N LYS A 11 5.96 15.17 9.82
CA LYS A 11 7.33 14.81 9.44
C LYS A 11 7.72 13.40 9.92
N VAL A 12 7.36 13.05 11.16
CA VAL A 12 7.62 11.72 11.72
C VAL A 12 6.85 10.64 10.95
N ALA A 13 5.56 10.87 10.68
CA ALA A 13 4.72 9.98 9.87
C ALA A 13 5.30 9.75 8.47
N CYS A 14 5.68 10.83 7.76
CA CYS A 14 6.31 10.74 6.44
C CYS A 14 7.63 9.97 6.45
N LYS A 15 8.48 10.19 7.47
CA LYS A 15 9.73 9.43 7.62
C LYS A 15 9.46 7.95 7.88
N LYS A 16 8.45 7.62 8.69
CA LYS A 16 8.07 6.24 9.01
C LYS A 16 7.51 5.54 7.76
N LEU A 17 6.63 6.20 7.01
CA LEU A 17 6.11 5.72 5.73
C LEU A 17 7.22 5.34 4.75
N LYS A 18 8.24 6.20 4.60
CA LYS A 18 9.37 5.96 3.69
C LYS A 18 10.28 4.82 4.14
N LYS A 19 10.34 4.53 5.44
CA LYS A 19 11.15 3.45 6.00
C LYS A 19 10.48 2.08 5.90
N GLN A 20 9.14 2.03 5.87
CA GLN A 20 8.44 0.76 5.72
C GLN A 20 8.59 0.23 4.31
N HIS A 21 9.03 -1.03 4.17
CA HIS A 21 9.18 -1.67 2.86
C HIS A 21 7.82 -1.95 2.20
N THR A 22 6.77 -2.11 3.00
CA THR A 22 5.45 -2.56 2.54
C THR A 22 4.69 -1.48 1.78
N VAL A 23 4.80 -0.20 2.18
CA VAL A 23 4.08 0.91 1.51
C VAL A 23 4.60 1.19 0.09
N PRO A 24 5.92 1.38 -0.15
CA PRO A 24 6.46 1.49 -1.50
C PRO A 24 6.13 0.27 -2.35
N LYS A 25 6.12 -0.94 -1.77
CA LYS A 25 5.79 -2.17 -2.49
C LYS A 25 4.32 -2.23 -2.91
N LEU A 26 3.41 -1.83 -2.03
CA LEU A 26 1.99 -1.65 -2.32
C LEU A 26 1.81 -0.68 -3.50
N LEU A 27 2.49 0.47 -3.48
CA LEU A 27 2.41 1.45 -4.56
C LEU A 27 2.97 0.90 -5.89
N GLU A 28 4.09 0.18 -5.85
CA GLU A 28 4.67 -0.50 -7.02
C GLU A 28 3.69 -1.53 -7.60
N THR A 29 3.07 -2.36 -6.76
CA THR A 29 2.09 -3.38 -7.18
C THR A 29 0.84 -2.75 -7.79
N VAL A 30 0.38 -1.62 -7.24
CA VAL A 30 -0.74 -0.85 -7.80
C VAL A 30 -0.37 -0.32 -9.19
N LEU A 31 0.83 0.24 -9.35
CA LEU A 31 1.29 0.76 -10.64
C LEU A 31 1.38 -0.37 -11.69
N LYS A 32 1.98 -1.51 -11.33
CA LYS A 32 2.07 -2.67 -12.22
C LYS A 32 0.70 -3.21 -12.62
N THR A 33 -0.19 -3.37 -11.65
CA THR A 33 -1.57 -3.80 -11.90
C THR A 33 -2.29 -2.80 -12.82
N GLY A 34 -2.15 -1.51 -12.54
CA GLY A 34 -2.71 -0.44 -13.37
C GLY A 34 -2.19 -0.47 -14.81
N ASN A 35 -0.90 -0.69 -15.00
CA ASN A 35 -0.30 -0.80 -16.34
C ASN A 35 -0.82 -2.03 -17.08
N ILE A 36 -0.92 -3.19 -16.42
CA ILE A 36 -1.49 -4.42 -17.00
C ILE A 36 -2.95 -4.19 -17.42
N MET A 37 -3.74 -3.51 -16.59
CA MET A 37 -5.15 -3.24 -16.89
C MET A 37 -5.36 -2.20 -18.00
N ASN A 38 -4.37 -1.34 -18.25
CA ASN A 38 -4.46 -0.25 -19.22
C ASN A 38 -3.58 -0.50 -20.47
N VAL A 39 -3.11 -1.73 -20.71
CA VAL A 39 -2.38 -2.09 -21.93
C VAL A 39 -3.19 -1.67 -23.17
N GLY A 40 -2.52 -1.03 -24.13
CA GLY A 40 -3.15 -0.56 -25.38
C GLY A 40 -3.92 0.76 -25.25
N THR A 41 -3.88 1.42 -24.09
CA THR A 41 -4.46 2.76 -23.89
C THR A 41 -3.38 3.80 -23.60
N SER A 42 -3.70 5.09 -23.70
CA SER A 42 -2.79 6.19 -23.31
C SER A 42 -2.45 6.22 -21.81
N ARG A 43 -3.09 5.37 -21.00
CA ARG A 43 -2.83 5.19 -19.57
C ARG A 43 -1.99 3.95 -19.26
N GLY A 44 -1.60 3.18 -20.27
CA GLY A 44 -0.65 2.08 -20.16
C GLY A 44 0.78 2.58 -19.96
N ASP A 45 1.65 1.71 -19.45
CA ASP A 45 3.09 1.96 -19.25
C ASP A 45 3.43 3.23 -18.42
N ALA A 46 2.57 3.54 -17.44
CA ALA A 46 2.81 4.65 -16.54
C ALA A 46 4.04 4.39 -15.65
N GLN A 47 4.85 5.43 -15.44
CA GLN A 47 6.00 5.40 -14.53
C GLN A 47 5.62 5.82 -13.10
N SER A 48 4.48 6.50 -12.94
CA SER A 48 3.97 6.96 -11.65
C SER A 48 2.46 7.18 -11.71
N PHE A 49 1.85 7.33 -10.54
CA PHE A 49 0.45 7.71 -10.40
C PHE A 49 0.28 8.67 -9.24
N LYS A 50 -0.75 9.51 -9.30
CA LYS A 50 -1.12 10.40 -8.19
C LYS A 50 -1.63 9.58 -7.01
N LEU A 51 -1.24 9.92 -5.78
CA LEU A 51 -1.76 9.24 -4.58
C LEU A 51 -3.28 9.37 -4.44
N ASP A 52 -3.89 10.44 -4.96
CA ASP A 52 -5.35 10.57 -5.02
C ASP A 52 -6.02 9.43 -5.79
N THR A 53 -5.34 8.85 -6.79
CA THR A 53 -5.83 7.68 -7.53
C THR A 53 -5.88 6.46 -6.61
N PHE A 54 -4.94 6.32 -5.67
CA PHE A 54 -4.95 5.25 -4.68
C PHE A 54 -6.22 5.28 -3.82
N LEU A 55 -6.62 6.47 -3.36
CA LEU A 55 -7.83 6.67 -2.57
C LEU A 55 -9.11 6.35 -3.35
N LYS A 56 -9.06 6.46 -4.69
CA LYS A 56 -10.20 6.18 -5.57
C LYS A 56 -10.37 4.69 -5.87
N LEU A 57 -9.36 3.84 -5.60
CA LEU A 57 -9.43 2.40 -5.90
C LEU A 57 -10.55 1.68 -5.13
N SER A 58 -10.95 2.21 -3.97
CA SER A 58 -12.09 1.72 -3.20
C SER A 58 -13.43 1.96 -3.91
N ASN A 59 -13.51 2.93 -4.81
CA ASN A 59 -14.74 3.35 -5.49
C ASN A 59 -14.84 2.80 -6.93
N VAL A 60 -13.72 2.36 -7.51
CA VAL A 60 -13.70 1.72 -8.83
C VAL A 60 -14.18 0.28 -8.67
N LYS A 61 -15.39 -0.02 -9.16
CA LYS A 61 -16.00 -1.34 -9.12
C LYS A 61 -15.76 -2.12 -10.41
N GLY A 62 -15.67 -3.44 -10.28
CA GLY A 62 -15.69 -4.35 -11.42
C GLY A 62 -17.09 -4.42 -12.06
N THR A 63 -17.20 -5.19 -13.15
CA THR A 63 -18.47 -5.42 -13.85
C THR A 63 -19.53 -6.10 -12.99
N ASP A 64 -19.11 -6.80 -11.93
CA ASP A 64 -19.99 -7.42 -10.94
C ASP A 64 -20.65 -6.42 -9.97
N GLY A 65 -20.20 -5.16 -9.94
CA GLY A 65 -20.67 -4.11 -9.02
C GLY A 65 -20.39 -4.37 -7.53
N LYS A 66 -19.74 -5.49 -7.19
CA LYS A 66 -19.50 -5.98 -5.82
C LYS A 66 -18.03 -5.84 -5.44
N THR A 67 -17.13 -6.22 -6.33
CA THR A 67 -15.69 -6.17 -6.06
C THR A 67 -15.13 -4.84 -6.55
N THR A 68 -14.21 -4.29 -5.76
CA THR A 68 -13.53 -3.04 -6.11
C THR A 68 -12.11 -3.32 -6.57
N LEU A 69 -11.49 -2.38 -7.27
CA LEU A 69 -10.10 -2.49 -7.69
C LEU A 69 -9.17 -2.64 -6.48
N LEU A 70 -9.50 -1.99 -5.36
CA LEU A 70 -8.76 -2.18 -4.10
C LEU A 70 -8.79 -3.63 -3.61
N HIS A 71 -9.91 -4.36 -3.74
CA HIS A 71 -9.96 -5.79 -3.38
C HIS A 71 -9.01 -6.63 -4.23
N PHE A 72 -8.85 -6.29 -5.51
CA PHE A 72 -7.91 -6.99 -6.39
C PHE A 72 -6.46 -6.69 -5.99
N VAL A 73 -6.13 -5.42 -5.75
CA VAL A 73 -4.81 -4.97 -5.29
C VAL A 73 -4.41 -5.66 -3.98
N VAL A 74 -5.31 -5.71 -2.99
CA VAL A 74 -5.01 -6.37 -1.70
C VAL A 74 -4.73 -7.86 -1.89
N ARG A 75 -5.51 -8.56 -2.72
CA ARG A 75 -5.26 -9.98 -3.04
C ARG A 75 -3.90 -10.19 -3.69
N GLU A 76 -3.54 -9.32 -4.63
CA GLU A 76 -2.26 -9.40 -5.32
C GLU A 76 -1.08 -9.16 -4.38
N ILE A 77 -1.22 -8.25 -3.41
CA ILE A 77 -0.18 -7.99 -2.41
C ILE A 77 -0.02 -9.17 -1.45
N ILE A 78 -1.12 -9.73 -0.97
CA ILE A 78 -1.09 -10.95 -0.15
C ILE A 78 -0.33 -12.05 -0.90
N ARG A 79 -0.62 -12.25 -2.18
CA ARG A 79 0.07 -13.24 -3.00
C ARG A 79 1.56 -12.92 -3.15
N SER A 80 1.92 -11.68 -3.54
CA SER A 80 3.31 -11.31 -3.79
C SER A 80 4.18 -11.32 -2.54
N GLU A 81 3.65 -10.82 -1.42
CA GLU A 81 4.35 -10.77 -0.13
C GLU A 81 4.49 -12.17 0.51
N GLY A 82 3.47 -13.02 0.31
CA GLY A 82 3.53 -14.43 0.68
C GLY A 82 4.67 -15.16 -0.03
N VAL A 83 4.73 -15.03 -1.36
CA VAL A 83 5.81 -15.62 -2.18
C VAL A 83 7.18 -15.09 -1.76
N ARG A 84 7.31 -13.77 -1.60
CA ARG A 84 8.57 -13.12 -1.18
C ARG A 84 9.05 -13.67 0.17
N THR A 85 8.16 -13.74 1.16
CA THR A 85 8.56 -14.15 2.51
C THR A 85 8.94 -15.62 2.59
N LEU A 86 8.26 -16.49 1.85
CA LEU A 86 8.63 -17.90 1.77
C LEU A 86 9.96 -18.12 1.04
N ARG A 87 10.25 -17.34 -0.01
CA ARG A 87 11.57 -17.34 -0.67
C ARG A 87 12.68 -16.95 0.31
N LEU A 88 12.48 -15.89 1.09
CA LEU A 88 13.44 -15.47 2.12
C LEU A 88 13.66 -16.53 3.19
N GLN A 89 12.61 -17.21 3.66
CA GLN A 89 12.77 -18.32 4.61
C GLN A 89 13.52 -19.53 4.02
N ARG A 90 13.33 -19.83 2.73
CA ARG A 90 14.09 -20.90 2.05
C ARG A 90 15.55 -20.52 1.91
N SER A 91 15.86 -19.28 1.51
CA SER A 91 17.26 -18.82 1.43
C SER A 91 17.95 -18.84 2.80
N SER A 92 17.24 -18.55 3.90
CA SER A 92 17.80 -18.64 5.25
C SER A 92 18.02 -20.08 5.73
N LYS A 93 17.34 -21.08 5.14
CA LYS A 93 17.52 -22.51 5.46
C LYS A 93 18.51 -23.24 4.54
N SER A 94 18.83 -22.67 3.37
CA SER A 94 19.67 -23.29 2.34
C SER A 94 21.17 -23.02 2.46
N PHE A 95 21.73 -22.94 3.68
CA PHE A 95 23.18 -23.14 3.86
C PHE A 95 23.60 -24.63 3.77
N SER A 96 22.66 -25.55 3.53
CA SER A 96 22.96 -26.93 3.12
C SER A 96 22.27 -27.30 1.81
N SER A 97 23.09 -27.75 0.87
CA SER A 97 22.76 -28.40 -0.41
C SER A 97 22.27 -27.50 -1.56
N VAL A 98 23.20 -27.23 -2.47
CA VAL A 98 22.98 -26.83 -3.86
C VAL A 98 22.10 -27.88 -4.55
N LYS A 99 20.91 -27.47 -4.99
CA LYS A 99 20.27 -27.98 -6.21
C LYS A 99 19.67 -26.81 -6.95
N THR A 100 20.30 -26.47 -8.08
CA THR A 100 19.75 -25.65 -9.15
C THR A 100 18.57 -26.39 -9.75
N ASP A 101 17.36 -25.88 -9.55
CA ASP A 101 16.26 -26.10 -10.48
C ASP A 101 15.43 -24.81 -10.53
N ASP A 102 15.67 -24.08 -11.60
CA ASP A 102 14.93 -22.90 -12.00
C ASP A 102 13.60 -23.36 -12.61
N SER A 103 12.53 -22.60 -12.42
CA SER A 103 11.18 -22.85 -12.97
C SER A 103 10.37 -24.06 -12.45
N ASN A 104 9.84 -23.96 -11.22
CA ASN A 104 8.50 -24.48 -10.94
C ASN A 104 7.85 -23.72 -9.77
N THR A 105 6.97 -22.77 -10.08
CA THR A 105 5.94 -22.39 -9.12
C THR A 105 5.02 -23.59 -8.98
N ASP A 106 5.32 -24.47 -8.03
CA ASP A 106 4.44 -25.57 -7.65
C ASP A 106 3.08 -24.96 -7.22
N ILE A 107 2.09 -24.98 -8.12
CA ILE A 107 0.72 -24.51 -7.90
C ILE A 107 -0.10 -25.61 -7.19
N SER A 108 0.51 -26.32 -6.24
CA SER A 108 -0.25 -27.18 -5.34
C SER A 108 -1.20 -26.33 -4.48
N PRO A 109 -2.46 -26.75 -4.26
CA PRO A 109 -3.39 -26.05 -3.36
C PRO A 109 -2.80 -25.75 -1.97
N GLN A 110 -1.90 -26.61 -1.48
CA GLN A 110 -1.21 -26.42 -0.21
C GLN A 110 -0.17 -25.28 -0.25
N SER A 111 0.49 -25.06 -1.39
CA SER A 111 1.46 -23.96 -1.53
C SER A 111 0.75 -22.62 -1.62
N VAL A 112 -0.39 -22.56 -2.33
CA VAL A 112 -1.25 -21.37 -2.44
C VAL A 112 -1.73 -20.91 -1.08
N GLU A 113 -2.22 -21.82 -0.24
CA GLU A 113 -2.67 -21.48 1.11
C GLU A 113 -1.52 -20.97 2.00
N ARG A 114 -0.31 -21.54 1.86
CA ARG A 114 0.87 -21.05 2.59
C ARG A 114 1.29 -19.65 2.18
N TYR A 115 1.32 -19.35 0.87
CA TYR A 115 1.59 -17.99 0.39
C TYR A 115 0.53 -17.03 0.92
N ARG A 116 -0.75 -17.41 0.84
CA ARG A 116 -1.87 -16.61 1.32
C ARG A 116 -1.76 -16.30 2.80
N SER A 117 -1.54 -17.32 3.64
CA SER A 117 -1.40 -17.17 5.09
C SER A 117 -0.25 -16.23 5.44
N ARG A 118 0.92 -16.40 4.80
CA ARG A 118 2.08 -15.56 5.09
C ARG A 118 1.92 -14.13 4.59
N GLY A 119 1.35 -13.93 3.41
CA GLY A 119 1.04 -12.60 2.89
C GLY A 119 0.00 -11.87 3.72
N LEU A 120 -1.01 -12.61 4.21
CA LEU A 120 -2.03 -12.05 5.10
C LEU A 120 -1.41 -11.54 6.40
N GLN A 121 -0.41 -12.23 6.95
CA GLN A 121 0.34 -11.79 8.13
C GLN A 121 1.07 -10.45 7.89
N VAL A 122 1.62 -10.25 6.69
CA VAL A 122 2.26 -8.98 6.32
C VAL A 122 1.22 -7.86 6.21
N VAL A 123 0.10 -8.13 5.55
CA VAL A 123 -0.97 -7.14 5.36
C VAL A 123 -1.66 -6.77 6.68
N SER A 124 -1.86 -7.72 7.60
CA SER A 124 -2.46 -7.40 8.91
C SER A 124 -1.54 -6.53 9.78
N GLY A 125 -0.22 -6.68 9.67
CA GLY A 125 0.78 -5.85 10.34
C GLY A 125 0.80 -4.38 9.87
N LEU A 126 0.30 -4.08 8.67
CA LEU A 126 0.29 -2.70 8.15
C LEU A 126 -0.45 -1.72 9.07
N THR A 127 -1.51 -2.18 9.73
CA THR A 127 -2.31 -1.31 10.61
C THR A 127 -1.48 -0.78 11.78
N THR A 128 -0.61 -1.61 12.35
CA THR A 128 0.27 -1.23 13.48
C THR A 128 1.49 -0.46 13.00
N GLU A 129 2.04 -0.81 11.84
CA GLU A 129 3.16 -0.07 11.21
C GLU A 129 2.80 1.39 10.90
N LEU A 130 1.53 1.65 10.58
CA LEU A 130 1.00 2.94 10.15
C LEU A 130 0.28 3.72 11.25
N GLU A 131 0.42 3.32 12.51
CA GLU A 131 -0.30 3.96 13.63
C GLU A 131 0.01 5.47 13.77
N ASP A 132 1.28 5.88 13.62
CA ASP A 132 1.68 7.29 13.62
C ASP A 132 1.05 8.09 12.47
N VAL A 133 0.89 7.43 11.31
CA VAL A 133 0.28 8.04 10.12
C VAL A 133 -1.20 8.23 10.34
N LYS A 134 -1.88 7.25 10.95
CA LYS A 134 -3.28 7.36 11.37
C LYS A 134 -3.46 8.52 12.36
N ARG A 135 -2.59 8.63 13.36
CA ARG A 135 -2.60 9.76 14.31
C ARG A 135 -2.42 11.10 13.59
N ALA A 136 -1.44 11.20 12.70
CA ALA A 136 -1.20 12.43 11.94
C ALA A 136 -2.39 12.84 11.08
N ALA A 137 -3.08 11.88 10.45
CA ALA A 137 -4.24 12.15 9.59
C ALA A 137 -5.48 12.65 10.35
N ILE A 138 -5.73 12.17 11.58
CA ILE A 138 -6.90 12.56 12.38
C ILE A 138 -6.79 14.00 12.90
N ILE A 139 -5.57 14.50 13.13
CA ILE A 139 -5.38 15.85 13.70
C ILE A 139 -5.73 16.96 12.70
N ASP A 140 -5.64 16.70 11.39
CA ASP A 140 -5.89 17.70 10.35
C ASP A 140 -7.41 17.97 10.15
N THR A 141 -8.28 16.98 10.44
CA THR A 141 -9.74 17.12 10.29
C THR A 141 -10.39 17.98 11.38
N ASP A 142 -9.90 17.91 12.62
CA ASP A 142 -10.49 18.65 13.75
C ASP A 142 -9.89 20.06 13.92
N GLY A 143 -8.65 20.28 13.44
CA GLY A 143 -7.92 21.54 13.62
C GLY A 143 -8.22 22.62 12.58
N LEU A 144 -8.56 22.24 11.34
CA LEU A 144 -8.80 23.22 10.26
C LEU A 144 -10.27 23.63 10.09
N ALA A 145 -11.23 22.79 10.49
CA ALA A 145 -12.65 23.11 10.36
C ALA A 145 -13.09 24.34 11.20
N SER A 146 -12.28 24.72 12.20
CA SER A 146 -12.53 25.88 13.08
C SER A 146 -11.83 27.17 12.67
N ARG A 147 -10.98 27.17 11.62
CA ARG A 147 -10.29 28.39 11.15
C ARG A 147 -10.93 28.95 9.89
N GLN A 148 -12.05 29.66 10.05
CA GLN A 148 -12.46 30.60 9.02
C GLN A 148 -11.40 31.72 8.89
N PRO A 149 -10.94 32.08 7.68
CA PRO A 149 -10.16 33.28 7.49
C PRO A 149 -11.05 34.48 7.83
N LYS A 150 -10.72 35.23 8.89
CA LYS A 150 -11.35 36.53 9.15
C LYS A 150 -11.10 37.43 7.94
N ARG A 151 -12.13 37.62 7.14
CA ARG A 151 -12.16 38.58 6.02
C ARG A 151 -11.99 39.97 6.63
N LEU A 152 -10.84 40.60 6.42
CA LEU A 152 -10.66 42.01 6.75
C LEU A 152 -11.51 42.82 5.75
N THR A 153 -12.72 43.21 6.17
CA THR A 153 -13.46 44.26 5.49
C THR A 153 -12.81 45.59 5.86
N TYR A 154 -12.15 46.22 4.89
CA TYR A 154 -11.81 47.64 4.97
C TYR A 154 -13.10 48.43 4.74
N GLU A 155 -13.66 49.01 5.80
CA GLU A 155 -14.62 50.12 5.65
C GLU A 155 -13.84 51.41 5.32
N ARG A 156 -14.42 52.21 4.43
CA ARG A 156 -13.99 53.56 4.09
C ARG A 156 -15.17 54.49 4.29
#